data_AF-A0A950CNU3-F1
#
_entry.id   AF-A0A950CNU3-F1
#
_cell.length_a   1.000
_cell.length_b   1.000
_cell.length_c   1.000
_cell.angle_alpha   90.00
_cell.angle_beta   90.00
_cell.angle_gamma   90.00
#
_symmetry.space_group_name_H-M   'P 1'
#
loop_
_entity.id
_entity.type
_entity.pdbx_description
1 polymer ?
#
loop_
_entity_poly.entity_id
_entity_poly.type
_entity_poly.pdbx_seq_one_letter_code
_entity_poly.pdbx_strand_id
1 'polypeptide(L)' 'MVLKCAACGVLNHPGGKFCDECGAVLTGSITTKAEGVAPVIVPSAGERRHLTVLFCDLVGSAEIAAQLDLDQAQPR' A
#
# COMPACT_ATOMS: atom_id res chain seq x y z
N MET A 1 -1.75 -29.02 13.50
CA MET A 1 -3.20 -28.82 13.30
C MET A 1 -3.36 -27.70 12.28
N VAL A 2 -4.07 -27.91 11.17
CA VAL A 2 -4.27 -26.90 10.12
C VAL A 2 -5.70 -26.37 10.17
N LEU A 3 -5.92 -25.11 9.80
CA LEU A 3 -7.24 -24.45 9.88
C LEU A 3 -7.76 -24.11 8.48
N LYS A 4 -8.92 -24.66 8.12
CA LYS A 4 -9.56 -24.37 6.84
C LYS A 4 -10.26 -23.01 6.90
N CYS A 5 -9.95 -22.14 5.96
CA CYS A 5 -10.63 -20.85 5.82
C CYS A 5 -12.09 -21.07 5.40
N ALA A 6 -13.03 -20.45 6.11
CA ALA A 6 -14.46 -20.52 5.76
C ALA A 6 -14.81 -19.70 4.50
N ALA A 7 -14.00 -18.69 4.14
CA ALA A 7 -14.26 -17.82 3.01
C ALA A 7 -13.78 -18.41 1.66
N CYS A 8 -12.56 -18.95 1.62
CA CYS A 8 -11.96 -19.47 0.37
C CYS A 8 -11.61 -20.96 0.41
N GLY A 9 -11.72 -21.62 1.57
CA GLY A 9 -11.46 -23.06 1.70
C GLY A 9 -9.99 -23.49 1.81
N VAL A 10 -9.04 -22.56 1.77
CA VAL A 10 -7.59 -22.84 1.90
C VAL A 10 -7.25 -23.32 3.31
N LEU A 11 -6.27 -24.23 3.39
CA LEU A 11 -5.70 -24.70 4.65
C LEU A 11 -4.59 -23.75 5.10
N ASN A 12 -4.74 -23.18 6.29
CA ASN A 12 -3.79 -22.26 6.88
C ASN A 12 -3.01 -22.94 8.02
N HIS A 13 -1.84 -22.39 8.30
CA HIS A 13 -0.99 -22.81 9.40
C HIS A 13 -1.68 -22.60 10.78
N PRO A 14 -1.40 -23.43 11.79
CA PRO A 14 -1.91 -23.24 13.14
C PRO A 14 -1.47 -21.88 13.71
N GLY A 15 -2.40 -21.14 14.31
CA GLY A 15 -2.11 -19.85 14.95
C GLY A 15 -2.22 -18.63 14.03
N GLY A 16 -2.47 -18.82 12.73
CA GLY A 16 -2.75 -17.73 11.80
C GLY A 16 -4.00 -16.94 12.21
N LYS A 17 -3.87 -15.60 12.30
CA LYS A 17 -5.00 -14.70 12.58
C LYS A 17 -5.85 -14.45 11.32
N PHE A 18 -5.22 -14.44 10.16
CA PHE A 18 -5.81 -14.16 8.85
C PHE A 18 -5.45 -15.25 7.86
N CYS A 19 -6.26 -15.39 6.81
CA CYS A 19 -6.00 -16.33 5.73
C CYS A 19 -4.85 -15.83 4.84
N ASP A 20 -3.88 -16.71 4.59
CA ASP A 20 -2.69 -16.41 3.79
C ASP A 20 -3.02 -16.14 2.31
N GLU A 21 -4.22 -16.54 1.85
CA GLU A 21 -4.67 -16.38 0.45
C GLU A 21 -5.69 -15.25 0.26
N CYS A 22 -6.73 -15.19 1.08
CA CYS A 22 -7.81 -14.21 0.90
C CYS A 22 -7.88 -13.12 1.98
N GLY A 23 -7.05 -13.19 3.02
CA GLY A 23 -7.03 -12.23 4.13
C GLY A 23 -8.18 -12.34 5.13
N ALA A 24 -9.12 -13.29 4.96
CA ALA A 24 -10.24 -13.47 5.90
C ALA A 24 -9.76 -13.90 7.30
N VAL A 25 -10.40 -13.36 8.34
CA VAL A 25 -10.09 -13.70 9.74
C VAL A 25 -10.41 -15.17 10.00
N LEU A 26 -9.43 -15.93 10.51
CA LEU A 26 -9.56 -17.38 10.70
C LEU A 26 -10.06 -17.76 12.10
N THR A 27 -9.69 -16.98 13.10
CA THR A 27 -10.15 -17.15 14.48
C THR A 27 -10.93 -15.91 14.86
N GLY A 28 -12.21 -16.08 15.20
CA GLY A 28 -13.04 -15.02 15.76
C GLY A 28 -12.41 -14.53 17.06
N SER A 29 -11.50 -13.55 16.95
CA SER A 29 -11.19 -12.66 18.05
C SER A 29 -12.53 -12.07 18.45
N ILE A 30 -13.00 -12.46 19.62
CA ILE A 30 -14.18 -11.91 20.26
C ILE A 30 -14.00 -10.39 20.23
N THR A 31 -14.64 -9.73 19.28
CA THR A 31 -15.04 -8.36 19.46
C THR A 31 -15.99 -8.41 20.64
N THR A 32 -15.48 -8.03 21.81
CA THR A 32 -16.33 -7.48 22.84
C THR A 32 -17.32 -6.56 22.13
N LYS A 33 -18.61 -6.81 22.36
CA LYS A 33 -19.70 -5.94 21.92
C LYS A 33 -19.50 -4.59 22.62
N ALA A 34 -18.65 -3.75 22.04
CA ALA A 34 -18.56 -2.34 22.36
C ALA A 34 -19.73 -1.68 21.64
N GLU A 35 -20.85 -1.57 22.34
CA GLU A 35 -21.78 -0.46 22.10
C GLU A 35 -20.99 0.83 22.32
N GLY A 36 -20.55 1.44 21.23
CA GLY A 36 -19.70 2.62 21.28
C GLY A 36 -19.09 2.91 19.92
N VAL A 37 -19.95 3.44 19.02
CA VAL A 37 -19.61 4.05 17.73
C VAL A 37 -18.64 3.21 16.91
N ALA A 38 -19.18 2.35 16.03
CA ALA A 38 -18.43 1.89 14.87
C ALA A 38 -17.70 3.10 14.29
N PRO A 39 -16.37 3.05 14.04
CA PRO A 39 -15.74 4.13 13.31
C PRO A 39 -16.51 4.20 12.01
N VAL A 40 -17.28 5.27 11.85
CA VAL A 40 -17.75 5.66 10.54
C VAL A 40 -16.45 5.98 9.84
N ILE A 41 -15.89 4.97 9.17
CA ILE A 41 -14.95 5.19 8.09
C ILE A 41 -15.81 5.89 7.06
N VAL A 42 -16.00 7.19 7.25
CA VAL A 42 -16.27 8.08 6.13
C VAL A 42 -15.08 7.79 5.25
N PRO A 43 -15.25 7.20 4.06
CA PRO A 43 -14.18 7.27 3.10
C PRO A 43 -13.93 8.77 2.98
N SER A 44 -12.81 9.24 3.54
CA SER A 44 -12.17 10.45 3.06
C SER A 44 -12.11 10.20 1.57
N ALA A 45 -13.01 10.85 0.83
CA ALA A 45 -13.08 10.68 -0.60
C ALA A 45 -11.75 11.24 -1.08
N GLY A 46 -10.77 10.36 -1.23
CA GLY A 46 -9.43 10.73 -1.64
C GLY A 46 -9.60 11.57 -2.89
N GLU A 47 -9.00 12.76 -2.86
CA GLU A 47 -9.15 13.71 -3.94
C GLU A 47 -8.55 13.08 -5.22
N ARG A 48 -9.39 12.81 -6.22
CA ARG A 48 -8.92 12.33 -7.53
C ARG A 48 -8.45 13.55 -8.32
N ARG A 49 -7.12 13.72 -8.40
CA ARG A 49 -6.51 14.77 -9.21
C ARG A 49 -6.28 14.27 -10.64
N HIS A 50 -6.69 15.07 -11.62
CA HIS A 50 -6.28 14.85 -13.01
C HIS A 50 -4.80 15.20 -13.13
N LEU A 51 -3.97 14.20 -13.42
CA LEU A 51 -2.53 14.32 -13.60
C LEU A 51 -2.17 14.03 -15.06
N THR A 52 -1.41 14.93 -15.68
CA THR A 52 -0.81 14.69 -16.99
C THR A 52 0.53 13.99 -16.77
N VAL A 53 0.67 12.76 -17.27
CA VAL A 53 1.92 12.00 -17.20
C VAL A 53 2.63 12.11 -18.56
N LEU A 54 3.87 12.57 -18.53
CA LEU A 54 4.76 12.55 -19.68
C LEU A 54 5.77 11.42 -19.51
N PHE A 55 5.85 10.54 -20.51
CA PHE A 55 6.89 9.51 -20.58
C PHE A 55 8.04 10.03 -21.43
N CYS A 56 9.24 10.12 -20.85
CA CYS A 56 10.47 10.42 -21.57
C CYS A 56 11.50 9.36 -21.23
N ASP A 57 12.24 8.92 -22.24
CA ASP A 57 13.44 8.12 -22.03
C ASP A 57 14.52 8.99 -21.35
N LEU A 58 15.21 8.42 -20.34
CA LEU A 58 16.25 9.10 -19.58
C LEU A 58 17.66 8.82 -20.14
N VAL A 59 17.79 8.15 -21.28
CA VAL A 59 19.09 7.89 -21.90
C VAL A 59 19.85 9.21 -22.15
N GLY A 60 21.04 9.32 -21.56
CA GLY A 60 21.91 10.50 -21.67
C GLY A 60 21.58 11.68 -20.74
N SER A 61 20.53 11.60 -19.91
CA SER A 61 20.11 12.68 -19.01
C SER A 61 21.16 13.05 -17.95
N ALA A 62 21.98 12.09 -17.53
CA ALA A 62 23.03 12.32 -16.53
C ALA A 62 24.13 13.28 -17.03
N GLU A 63 24.49 13.22 -18.32
CA GLU A 63 25.50 14.10 -18.90
C GLU A 63 24.98 15.54 -19.05
N ILE A 64 23.72 15.68 -19.48
CA ILE A 64 23.03 16.98 -19.56
C ILE A 64 22.87 17.60 -18.17
N ALA A 65 22.53 16.80 -17.17
CA ALA A 65 22.41 17.25 -15.78
C ALA A 65 23.76 17.76 -15.22
N ALA A 66 24.86 17.10 -15.56
CA ALA A 66 26.20 17.54 -15.15
C ALA A 66 26.62 18.88 -15.77
N GLN A 67 26.19 19.18 -17.00
CA GLN A 67 26.46 20.47 -17.66
C GLN A 67 25.62 21.62 -17.09
N LEU A 68 24.45 21.32 -16.51
CA LEU A 68 23.54 22.29 -15.90
C LEU A 68 23.81 22.52 -14.41
N ASP A 69 24.84 21.89 -13.85
CA ASP A 69 25.22 22.05 -12.46
C ASP A 69 25.73 23.48 -12.18
N LEU A 70 24.88 24.27 -11.50
CA LEU A 70 25.14 25.67 -11.17
C LEU A 70 26.33 25.86 -10.22
N ASP A 71 26.72 24.81 -9.50
CA ASP A 71 27.87 24.84 -8.58
C ASP A 71 29.21 24.93 -9.33
N GLN A 72 29.28 24.49 -10.59
CA GLN A 72 30.46 24.62 -11.47
C GLN A 72 30.53 25.99 -12.17
N ALA A 73 29.45 26.76 -12.16
CA ALA A 73 29.35 28.03 -12.87
C ALA A 73 29.65 29.23 -11.96
N GLN A 74 30.84 29.30 -11.37
CA GLN A 74 31.41 30.56 -10.89
C GLN A 74 32.95 30.48 -10.74
N PRO A 75 33.74 30.80 -11.77
CA PRO A 75 35.14 31.16 -11.56
C PRO A 75 35.24 32.53 -10.88
N ARG A 76 36.11 32.63 -9.88
CA ARG A 76 36.65 33.89 -9.38
C ARG A 76 37.94 34.23 -10.11
#